data_AF-A0AAV4H818-F1
#
_entry.id   AF-A0AAV4H818-F1
#
_cell.length_a   1.000
_cell.length_b   1.000
_cell.length_c   1.000
_cell.angle_alpha   90.00
_cell.angle_beta   90.00
_cell.angle_gamma   90.00
#
_symmetry.space_group_name_H-M   'P 1'
#
loop_
_entity.id
_entity.type
_entity.pdbx_description
1 polymer ?
#
loop_
_entity_poly.entity_id
_entity_poly.type
_entity_poly.pdbx_seq_one_letter_code
_entity_poly.pdbx_strand_id
1 'polypeptide(L)'
;MKPLAMEIAVSLATGFSYHLSECIVQGFATSHAAQIEPGEELANECRLAGKAGITWLQNLKNGNNSKSDREEVEASIQRLIKHGDGLLPKMEDVKAEEIGDLLENEMAGMTQAIEAAAAKIQDMLHKTREDNTGVDLEVNENILGSCTDLMKAIKVLVEKSRDLQREIVVSGRGTTSVADFYKKNHRWTEGLLSAAKAVGWGATTLLDTADRVVRGQGKFEEIMACAHEIAASTAQLVVSSKVKADRGSQLLKELGAASKEVNQATGNVVASAKAAAEVVEDQLMSIHQTLVASNSR
;
A
#
# COMPACT_ATOMS: atom_id res chain seq x y z
N MET A 1 -28.04 -23.66 19.14
CA MET A 1 -27.61 -22.24 19.23
C MET A 1 -28.62 -21.38 18.48
N LYS A 2 -28.99 -20.20 19.01
CA LYS A 2 -29.86 -19.25 18.28
C LYS A 2 -29.16 -18.82 16.96
N PRO A 3 -29.89 -18.54 15.86
CA PRO A 3 -29.30 -18.19 14.55
C PRO A 3 -28.27 -17.06 14.63
N LEU A 4 -28.58 -16.02 15.41
CA LEU A 4 -27.71 -14.86 15.64
C LEU A 4 -26.35 -15.22 16.30
N ALA A 5 -26.32 -16.26 17.13
CA ALA A 5 -25.08 -16.70 17.77
C ALA A 5 -24.16 -17.49 16.82
N MET A 6 -24.73 -18.10 15.78
CA MET A 6 -23.98 -18.83 14.76
C MET A 6 -23.34 -17.89 13.75
N GLU A 7 -24.06 -16.86 13.30
CA GLU A 7 -23.52 -15.82 12.41
C GLU A 7 -22.33 -15.07 13.05
N ILE A 8 -22.45 -14.70 14.32
CA ILE A 8 -21.37 -14.05 15.07
C ILE A 8 -20.15 -14.99 15.18
N ALA A 9 -20.36 -16.26 15.49
CA ALA A 9 -19.27 -17.23 15.61
C ALA A 9 -18.53 -17.44 14.28
N VAL A 10 -19.28 -17.54 13.16
CA VAL A 10 -18.70 -17.65 11.81
C VAL A 10 -17.90 -16.39 11.47
N SER A 11 -18.48 -15.20 11.66
CA SER A 11 -17.79 -13.94 11.38
C SER A 11 -16.48 -13.79 12.17
N LEU A 12 -16.49 -14.13 13.47
CA LEU A 12 -15.30 -14.05 14.31
C LEU A 12 -14.23 -15.07 13.91
N ALA A 13 -14.63 -16.31 13.60
CA ALA A 13 -13.71 -17.34 13.15
C ALA A 13 -13.05 -16.99 11.80
N THR A 14 -13.83 -16.43 10.86
CA THR A 14 -13.32 -15.95 9.58
C THR A 14 -12.34 -14.79 9.78
N GLY A 15 -12.69 -13.80 10.60
CA GLY A 15 -11.81 -12.66 10.90
C GLY A 15 -10.50 -13.09 11.58
N PHE A 16 -10.58 -13.97 12.57
CA PHE A 16 -9.39 -14.54 13.22
C PHE A 16 -8.50 -15.29 12.22
N SER A 17 -9.09 -16.17 11.41
CA SER A 17 -8.36 -16.98 10.43
C SER A 17 -7.64 -16.09 9.40
N TYR A 18 -8.32 -15.04 8.93
CA TYR A 18 -7.75 -14.06 8.01
C TYR A 18 -6.53 -13.35 8.62
N HIS A 19 -6.69 -12.76 9.80
CA HIS A 19 -5.61 -12.01 10.45
C HIS A 19 -4.43 -12.89 10.86
N LEU A 20 -4.70 -14.10 11.38
CA LEU A 20 -3.63 -15.04 11.72
C LEU A 20 -2.87 -15.50 10.46
N SER A 21 -3.58 -15.80 9.38
CA SER A 21 -2.96 -16.16 8.10
C SER A 21 -2.10 -15.04 7.55
N GLU A 22 -2.61 -13.81 7.55
CA GLU A 22 -1.88 -12.62 7.10
C GLU A 22 -0.61 -12.41 7.95
N CYS A 23 -0.72 -12.52 9.28
CA CYS A 23 0.40 -12.42 10.20
C CYS A 23 1.47 -13.50 9.94
N ILE A 24 1.06 -14.75 9.69
CA ILE A 24 1.98 -15.85 9.39
C ILE A 24 2.68 -15.65 8.05
N VAL A 25 1.94 -15.25 7.01
CA VAL A 25 2.52 -14.99 5.67
C VAL A 25 3.54 -13.86 5.74
N GLN A 26 3.21 -12.76 6.42
CA GLN A 26 4.14 -11.66 6.64
C GLN A 26 5.34 -12.09 7.50
N GLY A 27 5.11 -12.84 8.58
CA GLY A 27 6.17 -13.34 9.45
C GLY A 27 7.17 -14.24 8.73
N PHE A 28 6.70 -15.11 7.83
CA PHE A 28 7.61 -15.89 6.97
C PHE A 28 8.35 -15.01 5.96
N ALA A 29 7.68 -14.05 5.32
CA ALA A 29 8.39 -13.13 4.41
C ALA A 29 9.51 -12.38 5.14
N THR A 30 9.23 -11.88 6.35
CA THR A 30 10.22 -11.22 7.22
C THR A 30 11.34 -12.17 7.65
N SER A 31 11.04 -13.43 8.01
CA SER A 31 12.08 -14.38 8.41
C SER A 31 13.09 -14.66 7.31
N HIS A 32 12.66 -14.72 6.05
CA HIS A 32 13.56 -14.95 4.91
C HIS A 32 14.45 -13.73 4.62
N ALA A 33 14.01 -12.53 5.02
CA ALA A 33 14.77 -11.29 4.85
C ALA A 33 15.68 -10.98 6.05
N ALA A 34 15.57 -11.73 7.15
CA ALA A 34 16.32 -11.52 8.39
C ALA A 34 17.68 -12.25 8.38
N GLN A 35 18.52 -11.94 9.38
CA GLN A 35 19.69 -12.76 9.68
C GLN A 35 19.26 -14.19 10.05
N ILE A 36 20.12 -15.17 9.73
CA ILE A 36 19.78 -16.60 9.75
C ILE A 36 19.12 -17.02 11.07
N GLU A 37 19.79 -16.80 12.21
CA GLU A 37 19.30 -17.30 13.51
C GLU A 37 18.01 -16.59 13.99
N PRO A 38 17.93 -15.24 14.04
CA PRO A 38 16.66 -14.55 14.34
C PRO A 38 15.52 -14.83 13.35
N GLY A 39 15.85 -15.04 12.07
CA GLY A 39 14.90 -15.43 11.04
C GLY A 39 14.33 -16.82 11.29
N GLU A 40 15.17 -17.81 11.61
CA GLU A 40 14.74 -19.16 11.94
C GLU A 40 13.84 -19.20 13.18
N GLU A 41 14.15 -18.39 14.21
CA GLU A 41 13.29 -18.24 15.39
C GLU A 41 11.89 -17.72 15.02
N LEU A 42 11.81 -16.65 14.23
CA LEU A 42 10.52 -16.10 13.79
C LEU A 42 9.75 -17.11 12.91
N ALA A 43 10.44 -17.80 12.00
CA ALA A 43 9.83 -18.83 11.15
C ALA A 43 9.26 -19.99 11.99
N ASN A 44 9.95 -20.37 13.06
CA ASN A 44 9.47 -21.41 13.97
C ASN A 44 8.22 -20.95 14.74
N GLU A 45 8.21 -19.73 15.28
CA GLU A 45 7.03 -19.17 15.95
C GLU A 45 5.84 -19.03 15.01
N CYS A 46 6.06 -18.69 13.72
CA CYS A 46 4.99 -18.67 12.71
C CYS A 46 4.33 -20.06 12.57
N ARG A 47 5.13 -21.13 12.55
CA ARG A 47 4.60 -22.51 12.50
C ARG A 47 3.82 -22.85 13.77
N LEU A 48 4.34 -22.46 14.94
CA LEU A 48 3.68 -22.72 16.23
C LEU A 48 2.34 -21.98 16.34
N ALA A 49 2.31 -20.69 16.00
CA ALA A 49 1.08 -19.91 16.01
C ALA A 49 0.03 -20.44 15.02
N GLY A 50 0.44 -20.87 13.83
CA GLY A 50 -0.45 -21.53 12.87
C GLY A 50 -1.04 -22.82 13.43
N LYS A 51 -0.22 -23.67 14.07
CA LYS A 51 -0.68 -24.90 14.73
C LYS A 51 -1.63 -24.61 15.90
N ALA A 52 -1.33 -23.63 16.72
CA ALA A 52 -2.19 -23.22 17.84
C ALA A 52 -3.55 -22.71 17.33
N GLY A 53 -3.55 -21.86 16.31
CA GLY A 53 -4.77 -21.34 15.70
C GLY A 53 -5.63 -22.43 15.06
N ILE A 54 -5.04 -23.38 14.32
CA ILE A 54 -5.78 -24.52 13.74
C ILE A 54 -6.38 -25.39 14.84
N THR A 55 -5.60 -25.72 15.87
CA THR A 55 -6.07 -26.53 17.01
C THR A 55 -7.26 -25.85 17.69
N TRP A 56 -7.16 -24.55 17.95
CA TRP A 56 -8.24 -23.78 18.57
C TRP A 56 -9.50 -23.76 17.70
N LEU A 57 -9.38 -23.54 16.39
CA LEU A 57 -10.52 -23.57 15.45
C LEU A 57 -11.17 -24.96 15.37
N GLN A 58 -10.37 -26.03 15.41
CA GLN A 58 -10.88 -27.41 15.44
C GLN A 58 -11.63 -27.71 16.74
N ASN A 59 -11.12 -27.26 17.88
CA ASN A 59 -11.79 -27.39 19.17
C ASN A 59 -13.12 -26.63 19.17
N LEU A 60 -13.11 -25.38 18.65
CA LEU A 60 -14.30 -24.55 18.49
C LEU A 60 -15.38 -25.24 17.62
N LYS A 61 -14.97 -25.84 16.50
CA LYS A 61 -15.86 -26.63 15.63
C LYS A 61 -16.51 -27.80 16.37
N ASN A 62 -15.78 -28.45 17.27
CA ASN A 62 -16.25 -29.57 18.07
C ASN A 62 -17.04 -29.14 19.32
N GLY A 63 -17.30 -27.83 19.50
CA GLY A 63 -18.02 -27.29 20.65
C GLY A 63 -17.16 -27.09 21.90
N ASN A 64 -15.85 -27.33 21.81
CA ASN A 64 -14.89 -27.14 22.90
C ASN A 64 -14.26 -25.75 22.79
N ASN A 65 -14.65 -24.85 23.68
CA ASN A 65 -14.03 -23.52 23.80
C ASN A 65 -13.35 -23.40 25.17
N SER A 66 -12.24 -24.11 25.34
CA SER A 66 -11.49 -24.07 26.59
C SER A 66 -10.75 -22.75 26.74
N LYS A 67 -10.66 -22.24 27.97
CA LYS A 67 -9.86 -21.04 28.28
C LYS A 67 -8.38 -21.25 27.94
N SER A 68 -7.87 -22.46 28.20
CA SER A 68 -6.48 -22.86 27.95
C SER A 68 -6.10 -22.76 26.48
N ASP A 69 -6.98 -23.17 25.55
CA ASP A 69 -6.69 -23.09 24.11
C ASP A 69 -6.59 -21.65 23.64
N ARG A 70 -7.44 -20.76 24.19
CA ARG A 70 -7.39 -19.33 23.89
C ARG A 70 -6.10 -18.69 24.44
N GLU A 71 -5.72 -19.03 25.66
CA GLU A 71 -4.49 -18.54 26.29
C GLU A 71 -3.24 -18.97 25.51
N GLU A 72 -3.22 -20.19 24.96
CA GLU A 72 -2.08 -20.66 24.14
C GLU A 72 -1.99 -19.93 22.79
N VAL A 73 -3.12 -19.68 22.13
CA VAL A 73 -3.16 -18.88 20.89
C VAL A 73 -2.67 -17.45 21.18
N GLU A 74 -3.13 -16.84 22.26
CA GLU A 74 -2.70 -15.50 22.67
C GLU A 74 -1.20 -15.47 22.98
N ALA A 75 -0.69 -16.44 23.75
CA ALA A 75 0.73 -16.56 24.06
C ALA A 75 1.59 -16.73 22.79
N SER A 76 1.13 -17.53 21.83
CA SER A 76 1.80 -17.71 20.53
C SER A 76 1.87 -16.41 19.73
N ILE A 77 0.79 -15.63 19.71
CA ILE A 77 0.76 -14.31 19.04
C ILE A 77 1.70 -13.32 19.76
N GLN A 78 1.74 -13.33 21.08
CA GLN A 78 2.66 -12.48 21.85
C GLN A 78 4.13 -12.81 21.57
N ARG A 79 4.47 -14.10 21.44
CA ARG A 79 5.82 -14.53 21.03
C ARG A 79 6.16 -14.05 19.63
N LEU A 80 5.25 -14.20 18.67
CA LEU A 80 5.42 -13.68 17.31
C LEU A 80 5.73 -12.18 17.29
N ILE A 81 4.96 -11.38 18.04
CA ILE A 81 5.19 -9.94 18.16
C ILE A 81 6.58 -9.66 18.73
N LYS A 82 6.99 -10.39 19.78
CA LYS A 82 8.31 -10.24 20.41
C LYS A 82 9.46 -10.53 19.44
N HIS A 83 9.39 -11.62 18.67
CA HIS A 83 10.42 -11.94 17.69
C HIS A 83 10.43 -10.95 16.52
N GLY A 84 9.26 -10.54 16.04
CA GLY A 84 9.13 -9.51 15.01
C GLY A 84 9.76 -8.17 15.45
N ASP A 85 9.51 -7.76 16.69
CA ASP A 85 10.12 -6.56 17.29
C ASP A 85 11.66 -6.66 17.36
N GLY A 86 12.19 -7.85 17.63
CA GLY A 86 13.63 -8.09 17.70
C GLY A 86 14.34 -8.01 16.35
N LEU A 87 13.60 -8.18 15.25
CA LEU A 87 14.11 -8.10 13.87
C LEU A 87 14.05 -6.71 13.26
N LEU A 88 13.37 -5.78 13.91
CA LEU A 88 13.31 -4.41 13.43
C LEU A 88 14.75 -3.86 13.34
N PRO A 89 15.12 -3.22 12.22
CA PRO A 89 16.36 -2.48 12.15
C PRO A 89 16.38 -1.52 13.33
N LYS A 90 17.37 -1.66 14.22
CA LYS A 90 17.66 -0.62 15.19
C LYS A 90 18.15 0.55 14.34
N MET A 91 17.26 1.46 13.95
CA MET A 91 17.70 2.71 13.34
C MET A 91 18.62 3.35 14.38
N GLU A 92 19.91 3.36 14.08
CA GLU A 92 20.90 4.10 14.82
C GLU A 92 20.42 5.56 14.85
N ASP A 93 20.03 6.00 16.05
CA ASP A 93 19.72 7.38 16.44
C ASP A 93 19.30 8.32 15.29
N VAL A 94 18.11 8.09 14.71
CA VAL A 94 17.29 9.26 14.36
C VAL A 94 17.08 9.94 15.69
N LYS A 95 17.87 10.97 16.00
CA LYS A 95 17.80 11.70 17.26
C LYS A 95 16.33 11.91 17.57
N ALA A 96 15.82 11.23 18.59
CA ALA A 96 14.41 11.24 18.91
C ALA A 96 13.92 12.67 19.25
N GLU A 97 14.87 13.60 19.48
CA GLU A 97 14.65 15.05 19.55
C GLU A 97 14.10 15.69 18.25
N GLU A 98 14.29 15.12 17.05
CA GLU A 98 13.93 15.75 15.76
C GLU A 98 12.85 14.99 14.96
N ILE A 99 12.30 13.89 15.49
CA ILE A 99 11.41 13.00 14.72
C ILE A 99 10.10 13.66 14.27
N GLY A 100 9.60 14.65 15.03
CA GLY A 100 8.42 15.43 14.66
C GLY A 100 8.68 16.31 13.43
N ASP A 101 9.79 17.05 13.44
CA ASP A 101 10.20 17.93 12.34
C ASP A 101 10.54 17.11 11.09
N LEU A 102 11.19 15.96 11.26
CA LEU A 102 11.45 15.02 10.17
C LEU A 102 10.15 14.50 9.54
N LEU A 103 9.14 14.15 10.34
CA LEU A 103 7.85 13.73 9.82
C LEU A 103 7.18 14.86 9.02
N GLU A 104 7.16 16.08 9.54
CA GLU A 104 6.54 17.21 8.83
C GLU A 104 7.26 17.50 7.50
N ASN A 105 8.59 17.51 7.50
CA ASN A 105 9.40 17.68 6.29
C ASN A 105 9.14 16.56 5.27
N GLU A 106 9.07 15.32 5.70
CA GLU A 106 8.82 14.18 4.81
C GLU A 106 7.40 14.20 4.23
N MET A 107 6.40 14.54 5.04
CA MET A 107 5.02 14.67 4.58
C MET A 107 4.87 15.83 3.58
N ALA A 108 5.60 16.93 3.78
CA ALA A 108 5.67 18.04 2.84
C ALA A 108 6.36 17.64 1.53
N GLY A 109 7.50 16.93 1.63
CA GLY A 109 8.24 16.40 0.48
C GLY A 109 7.41 15.43 -0.36
N MET A 110 6.71 14.49 0.29
CA MET A 110 5.75 13.60 -0.36
C MET A 110 4.67 14.38 -1.12
N THR A 111 4.06 15.38 -0.47
CA THR A 111 3.00 16.21 -1.09
C THR A 111 3.55 16.95 -2.32
N GLN A 112 4.73 17.54 -2.20
CA GLN A 112 5.40 18.24 -3.30
C GLN A 112 5.72 17.30 -4.46
N ALA A 113 6.20 16.08 -4.17
CA ALA A 113 6.50 15.08 -5.20
C ALA A 113 5.24 14.67 -5.99
N ILE A 114 4.11 14.45 -5.29
CA ILE A 114 2.84 14.12 -5.92
C ILE A 114 2.34 15.28 -6.79
N GLU A 115 2.37 16.52 -6.28
CA GLU A 115 1.92 17.68 -7.03
C GLU A 115 2.80 17.95 -8.26
N ALA A 116 4.12 17.84 -8.11
CA ALA A 116 5.06 17.99 -9.21
C ALA A 116 4.87 16.89 -10.27
N ALA A 117 4.64 15.64 -9.85
CA ALA A 117 4.34 14.54 -10.75
C ALA A 117 3.02 14.77 -11.50
N ALA A 118 1.95 15.13 -10.80
CA ALA A 118 0.66 15.43 -11.41
C ALA A 118 0.76 16.55 -12.45
N ALA A 119 1.43 17.66 -12.11
CA ALA A 119 1.61 18.79 -13.01
C ALA A 119 2.43 18.42 -14.25
N LYS A 120 3.50 17.65 -14.10
CA LYS A 120 4.32 17.19 -15.23
C LYS A 120 3.59 16.19 -16.12
N ILE A 121 2.80 15.27 -15.55
CA ILE A 121 1.96 14.36 -16.34
C ILE A 121 0.90 15.13 -17.14
N GLN A 122 0.29 16.17 -16.54
CA GLN A 122 -0.63 17.05 -17.25
C GLN A 122 0.03 17.85 -18.38
N ASP A 123 1.24 18.36 -18.16
CA ASP A 123 2.03 19.03 -19.20
C ASP A 123 2.39 18.09 -20.35
N MET A 124 2.79 16.85 -20.04
CA MET A 124 2.99 15.82 -21.06
C MET A 124 1.72 15.55 -21.85
N LEU A 125 0.56 15.44 -21.19
CA LEU A 125 -0.72 15.23 -21.85
C LEU A 125 -1.05 16.36 -22.84
N HIS A 126 -0.77 17.61 -22.46
CA HIS A 126 -0.95 18.75 -23.36
C HIS A 126 0.00 18.67 -24.58
N LYS A 127 1.28 18.36 -24.36
CA LYS A 127 2.27 18.25 -25.45
C LYS A 127 1.96 17.10 -26.40
N THR A 128 1.55 15.95 -25.87
CA THR A 128 1.13 14.80 -26.69
C THR A 128 0.02 15.17 -27.67
N ARG A 129 -0.91 16.07 -27.30
CA ARG A 129 -1.96 16.56 -28.21
C ARG A 129 -1.46 17.39 -29.38
N GLU A 130 -0.32 18.05 -29.21
CA GLU A 130 0.31 18.88 -30.23
C GLU A 130 1.22 18.03 -31.15
N ASP A 131 1.93 17.07 -30.56
CA ASP A 131 2.99 16.32 -31.23
C ASP A 131 2.52 14.99 -31.88
N ASN A 132 1.45 14.38 -31.35
CA ASN A 132 0.97 13.08 -31.81
C ASN A 132 -0.36 13.19 -32.59
N THR A 133 -0.60 12.24 -33.49
CA THR A 133 -1.87 12.12 -34.22
C THR A 133 -2.31 10.67 -34.31
N GLY A 134 -3.60 10.45 -34.60
CA GLY A 134 -4.14 9.12 -34.81
C GLY A 134 -4.09 8.25 -33.56
N VAL A 135 -3.69 6.99 -33.73
CA VAL A 135 -3.74 5.97 -32.67
C VAL A 135 -2.72 6.23 -31.56
N ASP A 136 -1.53 6.74 -31.89
CA ASP A 136 -0.49 7.06 -30.90
C ASP A 136 -0.92 8.19 -29.96
N LEU A 137 -1.75 9.11 -30.46
CA LEU A 137 -2.36 10.15 -29.63
C LEU A 137 -3.38 9.53 -28.65
N GLU A 138 -4.31 8.72 -29.15
CA GLU A 138 -5.35 8.09 -28.34
C GLU A 138 -4.77 7.22 -27.22
N VAL A 139 -3.76 6.41 -27.53
CA VAL A 139 -3.06 5.56 -26.57
C VAL A 139 -2.39 6.40 -25.48
N ASN A 140 -1.60 7.39 -25.87
CA ASN A 140 -0.86 8.21 -24.92
C ASN A 140 -1.77 9.09 -24.06
N GLU A 141 -2.87 9.63 -24.62
CA GLU A 141 -3.86 10.39 -23.86
C GLU A 141 -4.55 9.54 -22.79
N ASN A 142 -4.95 8.32 -23.12
CA ASN A 142 -5.60 7.41 -22.18
C ASN A 142 -4.66 7.03 -21.02
N ILE A 143 -3.39 6.77 -21.32
CA ILE A 143 -2.38 6.48 -20.31
C ILE A 143 -2.13 7.70 -19.41
N LEU A 144 -1.77 8.84 -19.99
CA LEU A 144 -1.45 10.04 -19.22
C LEU A 144 -2.67 10.58 -18.44
N GLY A 145 -3.86 10.46 -19.01
CA GLY A 145 -5.13 10.81 -18.35
C GLY A 145 -5.37 9.95 -17.11
N SER A 146 -5.28 8.62 -17.24
CA SER A 146 -5.45 7.70 -16.11
C SER A 146 -4.38 7.89 -15.03
N CYS A 147 -3.11 8.11 -15.40
CA CYS A 147 -2.05 8.43 -14.45
C CYS A 147 -2.29 9.76 -13.72
N THR A 148 -2.81 10.77 -14.43
CA THR A 148 -3.18 12.06 -13.83
C THR A 148 -4.27 11.87 -12.77
N ASP A 149 -5.31 11.09 -13.07
CA ASP A 149 -6.40 10.85 -12.14
C ASP A 149 -5.98 10.01 -10.93
N LEU A 150 -5.07 9.04 -11.13
CA LEU A 150 -4.41 8.34 -10.02
C LEU A 150 -3.65 9.32 -9.11
N MET A 151 -2.84 10.23 -9.66
CA MET A 151 -2.13 11.21 -8.84
C MET A 151 -3.07 12.15 -8.06
N LYS A 152 -4.19 12.56 -8.66
CA LYS A 152 -5.22 13.35 -7.96
C LYS A 152 -5.84 12.58 -6.81
N ALA A 153 -6.20 11.31 -7.02
CA ALA A 153 -6.76 10.45 -5.96
C ALA A 153 -5.75 10.27 -4.82
N ILE A 154 -4.46 10.09 -5.14
CA ILE A 154 -3.39 9.96 -4.15
C ILE A 154 -3.19 11.26 -3.37
N LYS A 155 -3.27 12.42 -4.03
CA LYS A 155 -3.23 13.72 -3.36
C LYS A 155 -4.34 13.84 -2.31
N VAL A 156 -5.57 13.51 -2.67
CA VAL A 156 -6.71 13.51 -1.74
C VAL A 156 -6.46 12.55 -0.57
N LEU A 157 -5.96 11.34 -0.83
CA LEU A 157 -5.61 10.37 0.22
C LEU A 157 -4.57 10.93 1.19
N VAL A 158 -3.53 11.58 0.69
CA VAL A 158 -2.49 12.20 1.53
C VAL A 158 -3.05 13.33 2.37
N GLU A 159 -3.93 14.17 1.82
CA GLU A 159 -4.62 15.21 2.59
C GLU A 159 -5.46 14.61 3.73
N LYS A 160 -6.27 13.59 3.44
CA LYS A 160 -7.07 12.89 4.47
C LYS A 160 -6.22 12.18 5.51
N SER A 161 -5.08 11.63 5.10
CA SER A 161 -4.10 11.01 6.00
C SER A 161 -3.53 12.05 6.98
N ARG A 162 -3.16 13.24 6.49
CA ARG A 162 -2.67 14.34 7.32
C ARG A 162 -3.73 14.85 8.29
N ASP A 163 -4.96 15.00 7.83
CA ASP A 163 -6.05 15.45 8.70
C ASP A 163 -6.31 14.44 9.83
N LEU A 164 -6.31 13.14 9.53
CA LEU A 164 -6.44 12.11 10.55
C LEU A 164 -5.27 12.14 11.55
N GLN A 165 -4.02 12.27 11.07
CA GLN A 165 -2.85 12.38 11.94
C GLN A 165 -2.95 13.60 12.87
N ARG A 166 -3.42 14.75 12.37
CA ARG A 166 -3.67 15.95 13.18
C ARG A 166 -4.74 15.70 14.25
N GLU A 167 -5.85 15.05 13.92
CA GLU A 167 -6.89 14.68 14.88
C GLU A 167 -6.35 13.78 15.99
N ILE A 168 -5.56 12.75 15.63
CA ILE A 168 -4.92 11.83 16.58
C ILE A 168 -4.00 12.60 17.54
N VAL A 169 -3.18 13.51 17.02
CA VAL A 169 -2.25 14.29 17.84
C VAL A 169 -3.01 15.25 18.76
N VAL A 170 -4.00 15.98 18.23
CA VAL A 170 -4.78 16.95 19.00
C VAL A 170 -5.57 16.27 20.12
N SER A 171 -6.20 15.13 19.83
CA SER A 171 -6.96 14.36 20.81
C SER A 171 -6.06 13.59 21.80
N GLY A 172 -4.90 13.13 21.35
CA GLY A 172 -4.03 12.22 22.11
C GLY A 172 -2.92 12.88 22.93
N ARG A 173 -2.51 14.12 22.62
CA ARG A 173 -1.38 14.78 23.30
C ARG A 173 -1.70 15.30 24.70
N GLY A 174 -2.97 15.53 25.02
CA GLY A 174 -3.35 16.19 26.27
C GLY A 174 -2.65 17.53 26.41
N THR A 175 -1.82 17.69 27.45
CA THR A 175 -1.05 18.93 27.69
C THR A 175 0.35 18.92 27.10
N THR A 176 0.81 17.83 26.45
CA THR A 176 2.15 17.77 25.87
C THR A 176 2.24 18.51 24.53
N SER A 177 3.46 18.86 24.13
CA SER A 177 3.70 19.41 22.80
C SER A 177 3.44 18.36 21.71
N VAL A 178 3.31 18.81 20.46
CA VAL A 178 3.19 17.94 19.28
C VAL A 178 4.47 17.11 19.09
N ALA A 179 5.63 17.74 19.24
CA ALA A 179 6.93 17.08 19.15
C ALA A 179 7.07 15.96 20.21
N ASP A 180 6.68 16.24 21.46
CA ASP A 180 6.71 15.23 22.53
C ASP A 180 5.76 14.07 22.25
N PHE A 181 4.59 14.34 21.64
CA PHE A 181 3.66 13.29 21.26
C PHE A 181 4.25 12.34 20.23
N TYR A 182 4.87 12.88 19.17
CA TYR A 182 5.54 12.06 18.15
C TYR A 182 6.75 11.32 18.71
N LYS A 183 7.52 11.94 19.62
CA LYS A 183 8.64 11.29 20.32
C LYS A 183 8.15 10.12 21.19
N LYS A 184 7.10 10.33 21.98
CA LYS A 184 6.50 9.28 22.82
C LYS A 184 5.92 8.14 21.98
N ASN A 185 5.38 8.46 20.80
CA ASN A 185 4.84 7.49 19.85
C ASN A 185 5.81 7.21 18.68
N HIS A 186 7.13 7.21 18.93
CA HIS A 186 8.18 7.07 17.90
C HIS A 186 7.90 5.99 16.84
N ARG A 187 7.56 4.75 17.22
CA ARG A 187 7.24 3.68 16.24
C ARG A 187 6.11 4.02 15.27
N TRP A 188 5.08 4.72 15.76
CA TRP A 188 3.99 5.18 14.91
C TRP A 188 4.48 6.27 13.95
N THR A 189 5.26 7.22 14.45
CA THR A 189 5.90 8.29 13.67
C THR A 189 6.84 7.73 12.60
N GLU A 190 7.63 6.71 12.91
CA GLU A 190 8.52 6.01 11.97
C GLU A 190 7.73 5.31 10.86
N GLY A 191 6.63 4.64 11.21
CA GLY A 191 5.74 4.01 10.23
C GLY A 191 5.07 5.01 9.29
N LEU A 192 4.76 6.21 9.76
CA LEU A 192 4.27 7.31 8.93
C LEU A 192 5.36 7.85 8.00
N LEU A 193 6.55 8.10 8.55
CA LEU A 193 7.69 8.64 7.81
C LEU A 193 8.14 7.69 6.70
N SER A 194 8.24 6.39 6.99
CA SER A 194 8.58 5.37 5.99
C SER A 194 7.53 5.26 4.89
N ALA A 195 6.24 5.29 5.25
CA ALA A 195 5.17 5.27 4.26
C ALA A 195 5.16 6.53 3.39
N ALA A 196 5.40 7.71 3.97
CA ALA A 196 5.48 8.97 3.24
C ALA A 196 6.62 8.96 2.20
N LYS A 197 7.81 8.49 2.58
CA LYS A 197 8.94 8.28 1.67
C LYS A 197 8.58 7.40 0.50
N ALA A 198 7.98 6.24 0.77
CA ALA A 198 7.61 5.27 -0.25
C ALA A 198 6.61 5.86 -1.26
N VAL A 199 5.60 6.61 -0.78
CA VAL A 199 4.62 7.27 -1.65
C VAL A 199 5.28 8.35 -2.52
N GLY A 200 6.14 9.20 -1.95
CA GLY A 200 6.86 10.23 -2.69
C GLY A 200 7.76 9.66 -3.79
N TRP A 201 8.47 8.57 -3.47
CA TRP A 201 9.28 7.84 -4.45
C TRP A 201 8.41 7.21 -5.54
N GLY A 202 7.33 6.52 -5.16
CA GLY A 202 6.38 5.93 -6.12
C GLY A 202 5.77 6.97 -7.07
N ALA A 203 5.51 8.20 -6.60
CA ALA A 203 5.02 9.28 -7.45
C ALA A 203 6.04 9.69 -8.52
N THR A 204 7.31 9.77 -8.15
CA THR A 204 8.41 10.08 -9.09
C THR A 204 8.61 8.94 -10.09
N THR A 205 8.61 7.69 -9.62
CA THR A 205 8.76 6.51 -10.48
C THR A 205 7.61 6.39 -11.49
N LEU A 206 6.37 6.64 -11.08
CA LEU A 206 5.23 6.62 -12.01
C LEU A 206 5.34 7.71 -13.08
N LEU A 207 5.75 8.93 -12.70
CA LEU A 207 6.01 10.02 -13.65
C LEU A 207 7.07 9.62 -14.68
N ASP A 208 8.24 9.17 -14.21
CA ASP A 208 9.37 8.84 -15.08
C ASP A 208 9.02 7.68 -16.03
N THR A 209 8.25 6.71 -15.54
CA THR A 209 7.77 5.59 -16.35
C THR A 209 6.75 6.06 -17.39
N ALA A 210 5.81 6.94 -17.02
CA ALA A 210 4.86 7.51 -17.96
C ALA A 210 5.55 8.32 -19.07
N ASP A 211 6.56 9.13 -18.75
CA ASP A 211 7.38 9.87 -19.73
C ASP A 211 8.09 8.90 -20.70
N ARG A 212 8.71 7.84 -20.17
CA ARG A 212 9.37 6.83 -21.00
C ARG A 212 8.40 6.12 -21.94
N VAL A 213 7.21 5.73 -21.45
CA VAL A 213 6.18 5.07 -22.26
C VAL A 213 5.72 5.97 -23.41
N VAL A 214 5.41 7.24 -23.14
CA VAL A 214 4.95 8.20 -24.16
C VAL A 214 6.02 8.48 -25.22
N ARG A 215 7.30 8.40 -24.86
CA ARG A 215 8.44 8.51 -25.80
C ARG A 215 8.76 7.22 -26.55
N GLY A 216 8.00 6.14 -26.34
CA GLY A 216 8.28 4.82 -26.93
C GLY A 216 9.55 4.14 -26.37
N GLN A 217 10.05 4.57 -25.21
CA GLN A 217 11.25 4.06 -24.53
C GLN A 217 10.91 3.22 -23.28
N GLY A 218 9.62 3.08 -22.98
CA GLY A 218 9.08 2.34 -21.84
C GLY A 218 8.16 1.23 -22.30
N LYS A 219 7.85 0.32 -21.38
CA LYS A 219 6.90 -0.78 -21.60
C LYS A 219 5.59 -0.51 -20.86
N PHE A 220 4.48 -0.92 -21.43
CA PHE A 220 3.18 -0.78 -20.75
C PHE A 220 3.10 -1.61 -19.46
N GLU A 221 3.83 -2.72 -19.37
CA GLU A 221 3.93 -3.51 -18.14
C GLU A 221 4.66 -2.76 -17.02
N GLU A 222 5.63 -1.90 -17.36
CA GLU A 222 6.33 -1.05 -16.37
C GLU A 222 5.35 -0.06 -15.74
N ILE A 223 4.44 0.54 -16.52
CA ILE A 223 3.45 1.48 -15.98
C ILE A 223 2.43 0.78 -15.08
N MET A 224 2.03 -0.44 -15.43
CA MET A 224 1.15 -1.28 -14.61
C MET A 224 1.80 -1.60 -13.27
N ALA A 225 3.09 -1.99 -13.28
CA ALA A 225 3.84 -2.29 -12.07
C ALA A 225 3.95 -1.04 -11.17
N CYS A 226 4.34 0.11 -11.74
CA CYS A 226 4.45 1.36 -10.99
C CYS A 226 3.10 1.78 -10.36
N ALA A 227 1.99 1.62 -11.08
CA ALA A 227 0.66 1.93 -10.57
C ALA A 227 0.27 1.04 -9.38
N HIS A 228 0.66 -0.24 -9.40
CA HIS A 228 0.46 -1.15 -8.26
C HIS A 228 1.38 -0.80 -7.08
N GLU A 229 2.65 -0.46 -7.33
CA GLU A 229 3.61 -0.11 -6.27
C GLU A 229 3.23 1.16 -5.51
N ILE A 230 2.80 2.21 -6.21
CA ILE A 230 2.34 3.43 -5.57
C ILE A 230 1.01 3.20 -4.81
N ALA A 231 0.11 2.37 -5.35
CA ALA A 231 -1.12 1.98 -4.64
C ALA A 231 -0.82 1.20 -3.35
N ALA A 232 0.14 0.26 -3.39
CA ALA A 232 0.59 -0.47 -2.21
C ALA A 232 1.22 0.47 -1.16
N SER A 233 2.03 1.44 -1.61
CA SER A 233 2.65 2.44 -0.75
C SER A 233 1.62 3.35 -0.06
N THR A 234 0.57 3.75 -0.78
CA THR A 234 -0.54 4.52 -0.19
C THR A 234 -1.42 3.68 0.74
N ALA A 235 -1.62 2.40 0.45
CA ALA A 235 -2.26 1.48 1.39
C ALA A 235 -1.46 1.34 2.69
N GLN A 236 -0.13 1.28 2.59
CA GLN A 236 0.75 1.30 3.76
C GLN A 236 0.61 2.60 4.55
N LEU A 237 0.51 3.76 3.88
CA LEU A 237 0.24 5.04 4.54
C LEU A 237 -1.09 5.04 5.30
N VAL A 238 -2.15 4.45 4.73
CA VAL A 238 -3.45 4.30 5.39
C VAL A 238 -3.34 3.41 6.62
N VAL A 239 -2.62 2.29 6.51
CA VAL A 239 -2.36 1.37 7.63
C VAL A 239 -1.58 2.06 8.73
N SER A 240 -0.49 2.76 8.41
CA SER A 240 0.29 3.54 9.39
C SER A 240 -0.55 4.63 10.06
N SER A 241 -1.41 5.32 9.30
CA SER A 241 -2.23 6.43 9.83
C SER A 241 -3.33 5.97 10.78
N LYS A 242 -3.94 4.80 10.55
CA LYS A 242 -5.05 4.32 11.38
C LYS A 242 -4.64 3.68 12.71
N VAL A 243 -3.35 3.37 12.93
CA VAL A 243 -2.87 2.65 14.14
C VAL A 243 -3.33 3.30 15.44
N LYS A 244 -3.35 4.63 15.47
CA LYS A 244 -3.72 5.44 16.65
C LYS A 244 -5.09 6.13 16.50
N ALA A 245 -5.81 5.86 15.42
CA ALA A 245 -7.10 6.48 15.15
C ALA A 245 -8.22 5.90 16.01
N ASP A 246 -9.16 6.74 16.42
CA ASP A 246 -10.41 6.28 17.00
C ASP A 246 -11.26 5.56 15.93
N ARG A 247 -11.88 4.42 16.29
CA ARG A 247 -12.67 3.61 15.34
C ARG A 247 -13.94 4.33 14.85
N GLY A 248 -14.44 5.30 15.60
CA GLY A 248 -15.58 6.14 15.26
C GLY A 248 -15.20 7.42 14.49
N SER A 249 -13.91 7.69 14.28
CA SER A 249 -13.44 8.90 13.59
C SER A 249 -14.05 9.05 12.20
N GLN A 250 -14.57 10.24 11.91
CA GLN A 250 -15.07 10.58 10.58
C GLN A 250 -13.91 10.71 9.58
N LEU A 251 -12.77 11.25 10.00
CA LEU A 251 -11.57 11.37 9.18
C LEU A 251 -11.00 9.99 8.81
N LEU A 252 -11.11 9.00 9.69
CA LEU A 252 -10.75 7.61 9.37
C LEU A 252 -11.66 7.03 8.26
N LYS A 253 -12.96 7.34 8.28
CA LYS A 253 -13.88 6.91 7.21
C LYS A 253 -13.57 7.60 5.89
N GLU A 254 -13.28 8.89 5.92
CA GLU A 254 -12.89 9.66 4.73
C GLU A 254 -11.58 9.16 4.13
N LEU A 255 -10.57 8.87 4.97
CA LEU A 255 -9.33 8.23 4.53
C LEU A 255 -9.59 6.87 3.88
N GLY A 256 -10.49 6.07 4.46
CA GLY A 256 -10.91 4.79 3.89
C GLY A 256 -11.61 4.94 2.53
N ALA A 257 -12.40 6.00 2.33
CA ALA A 257 -13.00 6.31 1.03
C ALA A 257 -11.94 6.72 0.01
N ALA A 258 -11.01 7.60 0.37
CA ALA A 258 -9.91 8.02 -0.49
C ALA A 258 -9.01 6.83 -0.89
N SER A 259 -8.78 5.87 0.00
CA SER A 259 -8.07 4.62 -0.32
C SER A 259 -8.78 3.78 -1.40
N LYS A 260 -10.11 3.75 -1.40
CA LYS A 260 -10.88 3.06 -2.46
C LYS A 260 -10.79 3.79 -3.80
N GLU A 261 -10.83 5.12 -3.79
CA GLU A 261 -10.63 5.95 -4.98
C GLU A 261 -9.27 5.68 -5.63
N VAL A 262 -8.19 5.59 -4.83
CA VAL A 262 -6.86 5.23 -5.33
C VAL A 262 -6.87 3.85 -5.98
N ASN A 263 -7.45 2.84 -5.34
CA ASN A 263 -7.55 1.50 -5.91
C ASN A 263 -8.32 1.48 -7.24
N GLN A 264 -9.40 2.26 -7.35
CA GLN A 264 -10.17 2.39 -8.59
C GLN A 264 -9.33 3.05 -9.69
N ALA A 265 -8.65 4.15 -9.38
CA ALA A 265 -7.79 4.86 -10.33
C ALA A 265 -6.61 3.99 -10.79
N THR A 266 -6.01 3.20 -9.89
CA THR A 266 -4.99 2.20 -10.24
C THR A 266 -5.54 1.16 -11.22
N GLY A 267 -6.76 0.66 -10.97
CA GLY A 267 -7.44 -0.24 -11.91
C GLY A 267 -7.62 0.37 -13.30
N ASN A 268 -7.94 1.66 -13.36
CA ASN A 268 -8.08 2.39 -14.63
C ASN A 268 -6.73 2.51 -15.36
N VAL A 269 -5.63 2.83 -14.66
CA VAL A 269 -4.28 2.86 -15.27
C VAL A 269 -3.91 1.50 -15.87
N VAL A 270 -4.18 0.41 -15.13
CA VAL A 270 -3.92 -0.94 -15.61
C VAL A 270 -4.76 -1.28 -16.84
N ALA A 271 -6.04 -0.89 -16.85
CA ALA A 271 -6.92 -1.09 -18.00
C ALA A 271 -6.43 -0.29 -19.22
N SER A 272 -6.07 0.98 -19.05
CA SER A 272 -5.53 1.84 -20.11
C SER A 272 -4.23 1.29 -20.68
N ALA A 273 -3.32 0.81 -19.83
CA ALA A 273 -2.05 0.22 -20.26
C ALA A 273 -2.23 -1.08 -21.04
N LYS A 274 -3.19 -1.93 -20.64
CA LYS A 274 -3.52 -3.16 -21.39
C LYS A 274 -4.13 -2.87 -22.75
N ALA A 275 -5.10 -1.96 -22.81
CA ALA A 275 -5.70 -1.54 -24.07
C ALA A 275 -4.64 -0.94 -25.02
N ALA A 276 -3.72 -0.14 -24.48
CA ALA A 276 -2.59 0.39 -25.24
C ALA A 276 -1.69 -0.72 -25.82
N ALA A 277 -1.35 -1.72 -25.02
CA ALA A 277 -0.54 -2.85 -25.47
C ALA A 277 -1.21 -3.63 -26.59
N GLU A 278 -2.50 -3.93 -26.46
CA GLU A 278 -3.31 -4.64 -27.49
C GLU A 278 -3.34 -3.86 -28.81
N VAL A 279 -3.59 -2.54 -28.74
CA VAL A 279 -3.64 -1.68 -29.93
C VAL A 279 -2.29 -1.64 -30.67
N VAL A 280 -1.18 -1.54 -29.95
CA VAL A 280 0.17 -1.53 -30.55
C VAL A 280 0.51 -2.90 -31.14
N GLU A 281 0.13 -4.00 -30.50
CA GLU A 281 0.33 -5.36 -31.01
C GLU A 281 -0.45 -5.59 -32.31
N ASP A 282 -1.72 -5.17 -32.37
CA ASP A 282 -2.56 -5.27 -33.56
C ASP A 282 -1.98 -4.48 -34.75
N GLN A 283 -1.45 -3.28 -34.51
CA GLN A 283 -0.76 -2.51 -35.54
C GLN A 283 0.46 -3.23 -36.10
N LEU A 284 1.29 -3.81 -35.23
CA LEU A 284 2.47 -4.58 -35.64
C LEU A 284 2.09 -5.83 -36.44
N MET A 285 1.02 -6.53 -36.05
CA MET A 285 0.51 -7.69 -36.79
C MET A 285 0.00 -7.29 -38.18
N SER A 286 -0.74 -6.19 -38.29
CA SER A 286 -1.24 -5.68 -39.58
C SER A 286 -0.09 -5.29 -40.53
N ILE A 287 0.95 -4.63 -40.00
CA ILE A 287 2.15 -4.29 -40.78
C ILE A 287 2.86 -5.56 -41.26
N HIS A 288 3.02 -6.56 -40.38
CA HIS A 288 3.64 -7.83 -40.74
C HIS A 288 2.87 -8.55 -41.85
N GLN A 289 1.54 -8.65 -41.76
CA GLN A 289 0.71 -9.26 -42.81
C GLN A 289 0.83 -8.54 -44.15
N THR A 290 0.87 -7.20 -44.12
CA THR A 290 1.03 -6.39 -45.33
C THR A 290 2.39 -6.64 -46.01
N LEU A 291 3.47 -6.71 -45.21
CA LEU A 291 4.82 -7.00 -45.71
C LEU A 291 4.93 -8.41 -46.31
N VAL A 292 4.33 -9.41 -45.66
CA VAL A 292 4.26 -10.78 -46.18
C VAL A 292 3.48 -10.83 -47.49
N ALA A 293 2.34 -10.15 -47.58
CA ALA A 293 1.54 -10.08 -48.80
C ALA A 293 2.26 -9.38 -49.97
N SER A 294 3.06 -8.34 -49.69
CA SER A 294 3.86 -7.66 -50.71
C SER A 294 5.05 -8.46 -51.22
N ASN A 295 5.69 -9.28 -50.36
CA ASN A 295 6.80 -10.16 -50.76
C ASN A 295 6.35 -11.44 -51.48
N SER A 296 5.04 -11.71 -51.50
CA SER A 296 4.44 -12.87 -52.16
C SER A 296 3.97 -12.59 -53.60
N ARG A 297 4.16 -11.36 -54.09
CA ARG A 297 3.88 -10.92 -55.47
C ARG A 297 5.18 -10.64 -56.21
#